data_AF-A0A060YBW3-F1
#
_entry.id   AF-A0A060YBW3-F1
#
_cell.length_a   1.000
_cell.length_b   1.000
_cell.length_c   1.000
_cell.angle_alpha   90.00
_cell.angle_beta   90.00
_cell.angle_gamma   90.00
#
_symmetry.space_group_name_H-M   'P 1'
#
loop_
_entity.id
_entity.type
_entity.pdbx_description
1 polymer ?
#
loop_
_entity_poly.entity_id
_entity_poly.type
_entity_poly.pdbx_seq_one_letter_code
_entity_poly.pdbx_strand_id
1 'polypeptide(L)'
;MHRLYRETLRQLRRSSSQEGETQRSPRRASTVLHPATVEPLKVLWSDEEHPSDMLWYRAVFHKNPHIRKELTLARAELKLYRQLLDGSKAAEPTIRDEVHVKIYETKPLNSSLLIHTETLVQTVAARTGDLTLDIRTVVGKWSGRSDGHSLVVEVELALEEGTDPKRTPQMVLEVDLVEPRSAGRRRRTRSNKEDNCDEDGSCCRKSINVSFKEIGWSDWVVAPTGYNMHFCDGSCPHNYKPASMHAQAKSRLHHINKGATPHSCCVPAAYEPVILMHYDSWGKLKLTPFNDLIVSKCHCA
;
A
#
# COMPACT_ATOMS: atom_id res chain seq x y z
N MET A 1 0.16 33.79 28.75
CA MET A 1 0.77 33.72 27.40
C MET A 1 1.52 32.41 27.16
N HIS A 2 2.68 32.14 27.77
CA HIS A 2 3.41 30.88 27.55
C HIS A 2 2.70 29.59 28.00
N ARG A 3 1.70 29.70 28.89
CA ARG A 3 0.88 28.56 29.33
C ARG A 3 0.00 27.99 28.22
N LEU A 4 -0.66 28.87 27.45
CA LEU A 4 -1.49 28.47 26.29
C LEU A 4 -0.62 27.79 25.22
N TYR A 5 0.53 28.39 24.89
CA TYR A 5 1.50 27.80 23.96
C TYR A 5 1.97 26.40 24.42
N ARG A 6 2.34 26.25 25.70
CA ARG A 6 2.75 24.95 26.26
C ARG A 6 1.60 23.93 26.31
N GLU A 7 0.38 24.37 26.59
CA GLU A 7 -0.81 23.51 26.57
C GLU A 7 -1.16 23.07 25.15
N THR A 8 -1.11 23.97 24.16
CA THR A 8 -1.29 23.62 22.74
C THR A 8 -0.17 22.73 22.22
N LEU A 9 1.09 22.94 22.63
CA LEU A 9 2.18 22.00 22.32
C LEU A 9 1.99 20.62 22.99
N ARG A 10 1.42 20.56 24.20
CA ARG A 10 1.08 19.30 24.86
C ARG A 10 -0.10 18.62 24.19
N GLN A 11 -1.10 19.38 23.75
CA GLN A 11 -2.21 18.89 22.95
C GLN A 11 -1.73 18.44 21.57
N LEU A 12 -0.76 19.13 20.95
CA LEU A 12 -0.17 18.74 19.67
C LEU A 12 0.86 17.62 19.81
N ARG A 13 1.43 17.40 21.00
CA ARG A 13 2.22 16.20 21.31
C ARG A 13 1.33 15.01 21.67
N ARG A 14 0.16 15.25 22.27
CA ARG A 14 -0.85 14.23 22.53
C ARG A 14 -1.60 13.87 21.25
N SER A 15 -1.94 14.87 20.44
CA SER A 15 -2.37 14.73 19.06
C SER A 15 -1.20 14.09 18.35
N SER A 16 0.04 14.56 18.23
CA SER A 16 1.19 13.78 17.67
C SER A 16 1.48 12.41 18.33
N SER A 17 0.89 12.07 19.47
CA SER A 17 0.89 10.69 20.03
C SER A 17 -0.33 9.88 19.57
N GLN A 18 -1.45 10.54 19.23
CA GLN A 18 -2.66 10.10 18.51
C GLN A 18 -2.67 10.47 16.99
N GLU A 19 -1.62 11.10 16.49
CA GLU A 19 -1.39 11.76 15.20
C GLU A 19 0.03 11.43 14.69
N GLY A 20 0.85 10.80 15.54
CA GLY A 20 1.65 9.66 15.11
C GLY A 20 0.76 8.54 14.54
N GLU A 21 -0.56 8.65 14.73
CA GLU A 21 -1.63 7.95 14.02
C GLU A 21 -2.38 8.80 12.97
N THR A 22 -1.91 10.00 12.62
CA THR A 22 -2.42 10.76 11.46
C THR A 22 -1.59 10.35 10.27
N GLN A 23 -2.03 9.22 9.72
CA GLN A 23 -2.07 8.96 8.29
C GLN A 23 -0.86 9.51 7.50
N ARG A 24 0.32 8.89 7.71
CA ARG A 24 0.86 8.20 6.53
C ARG A 24 -0.20 7.18 6.20
N SER A 25 -1.10 7.54 5.29
CA SER A 25 -1.97 6.56 4.63
C SER A 25 -1.04 5.39 4.33
N PRO A 26 -1.24 4.21 4.94
CA PRO A 26 -0.42 3.07 4.53
C PRO A 26 -0.55 3.04 3.02
N ARG A 27 0.57 2.97 2.30
CA ARG A 27 0.51 2.93 0.84
C ARG A 27 -0.38 1.75 0.48
N ARG A 28 -1.63 2.06 0.16
CA ARG A 28 -2.68 1.08 -0.10
C ARG A 28 -2.54 0.80 -1.57
N ALA A 29 -1.94 -0.33 -1.88
CA ALA A 29 -1.86 -0.82 -3.24
C ALA A 29 -3.04 -1.76 -3.42
N SER A 30 -4.05 -1.31 -4.16
CA SER A 30 -5.12 -2.19 -4.63
C SER A 30 -4.72 -2.72 -6.00
N THR A 31 -4.80 -4.04 -6.19
CA THR A 31 -4.55 -4.66 -7.49
C THR A 31 -5.72 -5.57 -7.84
N VAL A 32 -6.09 -5.55 -9.12
CA VAL A 32 -7.12 -6.40 -9.68
C VAL A 32 -6.44 -7.45 -10.54
N LEU A 33 -6.66 -8.73 -10.22
CA LEU A 33 -6.14 -9.86 -10.97
C LEU A 33 -7.27 -10.47 -11.81
N HIS A 34 -7.01 -10.58 -13.11
CA HIS A 34 -7.87 -11.33 -14.02
C HIS A 34 -7.31 -12.75 -14.17
N PRO A 35 -8.18 -13.76 -14.35
CA PRO A 35 -7.73 -15.12 -14.58
C PRO A 35 -7.03 -15.20 -15.94
N ALA A 36 -5.95 -15.99 -16.00
CA ALA A 36 -5.24 -16.27 -17.23
C ALA A 36 -6.06 -17.14 -18.19
N THR A 37 -6.87 -18.04 -17.64
CA THR A 37 -7.82 -18.88 -18.38
C THR A 37 -9.11 -19.02 -17.59
N VAL A 38 -10.24 -19.11 -18.31
CA VAL A 38 -11.53 -19.54 -17.78
C VAL A 38 -12.09 -20.57 -18.74
N GLU A 39 -12.27 -21.80 -18.28
CA GLU A 39 -12.70 -22.91 -19.13
C GLU A 39 -13.80 -23.74 -18.46
N PRO A 40 -14.81 -24.21 -19.22
CA PRO A 40 -15.78 -25.16 -18.70
C PRO A 40 -15.11 -26.52 -18.49
N LEU A 41 -15.36 -27.14 -17.34
CA LEU A 41 -14.96 -28.50 -17.04
C LEU A 41 -16.04 -29.47 -17.55
N LYS A 42 -15.66 -30.39 -18.43
CA LYS A 42 -16.51 -31.52 -18.79
C LYS A 42 -16.55 -32.49 -17.62
N VAL A 43 -17.66 -32.56 -16.91
CA VAL A 43 -17.83 -33.59 -15.86
C VAL A 43 -18.15 -34.91 -16.54
N LEU A 44 -17.24 -35.89 -16.43
CA LEU A 44 -17.49 -37.27 -16.80
C LEU A 44 -18.23 -37.90 -15.61
N TRP A 45 -19.57 -37.89 -15.62
CA TRP A 45 -20.33 -38.52 -14.53
C TRP A 45 -20.30 -40.05 -14.68
N SER A 46 -19.76 -40.73 -13.67
CA SER A 46 -20.26 -42.01 -13.21
C SER A 46 -21.17 -41.68 -12.03
N ASP A 47 -22.41 -42.17 -12.08
CA ASP A 47 -23.43 -42.19 -11.01
C ASP A 47 -24.48 -41.06 -10.98
N GLU A 48 -25.73 -41.50 -10.82
CA GLU A 48 -27.03 -40.92 -11.20
C GLU A 48 -27.61 -39.78 -10.32
N GLU A 49 -26.82 -38.86 -9.76
CA GLU A 49 -27.38 -37.89 -8.78
C GLU A 49 -27.31 -36.38 -9.10
N HIS A 50 -26.78 -35.96 -10.25
CA HIS A 50 -26.69 -34.51 -10.59
C HIS A 50 -27.48 -34.12 -11.85
N PRO A 51 -28.33 -33.06 -11.81
CA PRO A 51 -29.14 -32.63 -12.95
C PRO A 51 -28.26 -32.09 -14.10
N SER A 52 -28.69 -32.35 -15.34
CA SER A 52 -27.95 -32.08 -16.59
C SER A 52 -27.67 -30.60 -16.91
N ASP A 53 -28.14 -29.67 -16.06
CA ASP A 53 -28.11 -28.21 -16.28
C ASP A 53 -27.01 -27.50 -15.46
N MET A 54 -26.13 -28.25 -14.79
CA MET A 54 -25.04 -27.71 -13.97
C MET A 54 -23.69 -27.82 -14.69
N LEU A 55 -22.95 -26.71 -14.78
CA LEU A 55 -21.59 -26.69 -15.34
C LEU A 55 -20.59 -26.12 -14.34
N TRP A 56 -19.41 -26.74 -14.31
CA TRP A 56 -18.26 -26.26 -13.56
C TRP A 56 -17.36 -25.41 -14.45
N TYR A 57 -16.96 -24.23 -13.98
CA TYR A 57 -16.00 -23.37 -14.66
C TYR A 57 -14.72 -23.26 -13.84
N ARG A 58 -13.57 -23.48 -14.46
CA ARG A 58 -12.25 -23.37 -13.84
C ARG A 58 -11.54 -22.10 -14.29
N ALA A 59 -11.21 -21.24 -13.34
CA ALA A 59 -10.35 -20.07 -13.51
C ALA A 59 -8.97 -20.28 -12.88
N VAL A 60 -7.91 -19.87 -13.58
CA VAL A 60 -6.54 -19.92 -13.09
C VAL A 60 -5.97 -18.52 -12.94
N PHE A 61 -5.54 -18.15 -11.73
CA PHE A 61 -4.91 -16.88 -11.42
C PHE A 61 -3.42 -17.06 -11.18
N HIS A 62 -2.63 -16.21 -11.83
CA HIS A 62 -1.19 -16.13 -11.61
C HIS A 62 -0.84 -14.96 -10.69
N LYS A 63 0.24 -15.15 -9.93
CA LYS A 63 0.75 -14.12 -9.01
C LYS A 63 1.36 -12.99 -9.83
N ASN A 64 1.01 -11.74 -9.50
CA ASN A 64 1.69 -10.59 -10.07
C ASN A 64 3.07 -10.42 -9.39
N PRO A 65 4.19 -10.48 -10.15
CA PRO A 65 5.54 -10.35 -9.58
C PRO A 65 5.82 -8.98 -8.96
N HIS A 66 4.99 -7.96 -9.24
CA HIS A 66 5.12 -6.61 -8.67
C HIS A 66 4.49 -6.45 -7.28
N ILE A 67 3.84 -7.49 -6.74
CA ILE A 67 3.35 -7.49 -5.36
C ILE A 67 4.57 -7.59 -4.43
N ARG A 68 4.97 -6.44 -3.86
CA ARG A 68 6.11 -6.34 -2.95
C ARG A 68 5.93 -7.30 -1.76
N LYS A 69 6.94 -8.11 -1.47
CA LYS A 69 6.98 -9.05 -0.32
C LYS A 69 6.83 -8.36 1.06
N GLU A 70 6.94 -7.03 1.08
CA GLU A 70 6.94 -6.18 2.28
C GLU A 70 5.53 -5.67 2.66
N LEU A 71 4.49 -5.96 1.87
CA LEU A 71 3.12 -5.54 2.12
C LEU A 71 2.32 -6.66 2.79
N THR A 72 1.49 -6.31 3.78
CA THR A 72 0.52 -7.22 4.41
C THR A 72 -0.79 -7.23 3.64
N LEU A 73 -1.32 -8.44 3.40
CA LEU A 73 -2.64 -8.61 2.80
C LEU A 73 -3.72 -8.11 3.75
N ALA A 74 -4.42 -7.03 3.37
CA ALA A 74 -5.50 -6.47 4.17
C ALA A 74 -6.87 -7.06 3.79
N ARG A 75 -7.11 -7.22 2.49
CA ARG A 75 -8.37 -7.71 1.92
C ARG A 75 -8.06 -8.54 0.68
N ALA A 76 -8.77 -9.64 0.47
CA ALA A 76 -8.79 -10.33 -0.81
C ALA A 76 -10.21 -10.81 -1.10
N GLU A 77 -10.79 -10.33 -2.20
CA GLU A 77 -12.16 -10.65 -2.59
C GLU A 77 -12.20 -11.23 -3.99
N LEU A 78 -12.83 -12.39 -4.12
CA LEU A 78 -13.19 -12.97 -5.39
C LEU A 78 -14.58 -12.47 -5.78
N LYS A 79 -14.68 -11.82 -6.93
CA LYS A 79 -15.94 -11.35 -7.51
C LYS A 79 -16.28 -12.19 -8.72
N LEU A 80 -17.51 -12.68 -8.75
CA LEU A 80 -18.10 -13.44 -9.84
C LEU A 80 -19.30 -12.63 -10.35
N TYR A 81 -19.17 -12.13 -11.57
CA TYR A 81 -20.21 -11.37 -12.23
C TYR A 81 -21.05 -12.34 -13.08
N ARG A 82 -22.32 -12.50 -12.73
CA ARG A 82 -23.29 -13.18 -13.60
C ARG A 82 -23.66 -12.18 -14.69
N GLN A 83 -23.39 -12.50 -15.96
CA GLN A 83 -23.84 -11.65 -17.06
C GLN A 83 -25.37 -11.64 -17.09
N LEU A 84 -25.98 -10.61 -16.50
CA LEU A 84 -27.39 -10.27 -16.71
C LEU A 84 -27.53 -9.85 -18.17
N LEU A 85 -28.02 -10.78 -19.01
CA LEU A 85 -28.63 -10.41 -20.28
C LEU A 85 -29.96 -9.75 -19.94
N ASP A 86 -29.98 -8.42 -19.91
CA ASP A 86 -31.23 -7.68 -19.85
C ASP A 86 -31.97 -7.88 -21.18
N GLY A 87 -33.22 -8.35 -21.13
CA GLY A 87 -34.08 -8.30 -22.32
C GLY A 87 -35.13 -9.37 -22.59
N SER A 88 -35.73 -10.05 -21.60
CA SER A 88 -37.08 -10.60 -21.82
C SER A 88 -37.83 -10.89 -20.52
N LYS A 89 -38.92 -10.15 -20.31
CA LYS A 89 -40.00 -10.52 -19.40
C LYS A 89 -40.49 -11.93 -19.74
N ALA A 90 -40.17 -12.95 -18.95
CA ALA A 90 -40.99 -14.15 -18.81
C ALA A 90 -40.49 -15.01 -17.65
N ALA A 91 -41.41 -15.33 -16.75
CA ALA A 91 -41.39 -16.41 -15.76
C ALA A 91 -40.20 -16.45 -14.78
N GLU A 92 -40.45 -16.11 -13.52
CA GLU A 92 -39.60 -16.51 -12.39
C GLU A 92 -39.35 -18.02 -12.43
N PRO A 93 -38.09 -18.48 -12.58
CA PRO A 93 -37.75 -19.87 -12.36
C PRO A 93 -37.27 -20.02 -10.91
N THR A 94 -37.96 -20.87 -10.17
CA THR A 94 -37.52 -21.40 -8.88
C THR A 94 -36.48 -22.48 -9.17
N ILE A 95 -35.19 -22.30 -8.85
CA ILE A 95 -34.23 -23.36 -8.43
C ILE A 95 -32.89 -22.76 -7.94
N ARG A 96 -32.54 -23.20 -6.71
CA ARG A 96 -31.34 -23.06 -5.86
C ARG A 96 -30.50 -21.78 -5.97
N ASP A 97 -30.68 -20.93 -4.95
CA ASP A 97 -29.82 -19.79 -4.61
C ASP A 97 -28.34 -20.16 -4.35
N GLU A 98 -27.92 -21.43 -4.40
CA GLU A 98 -26.64 -21.89 -3.86
C GLU A 98 -25.57 -22.08 -4.93
N VAL A 99 -24.50 -21.28 -4.86
CA VAL A 99 -23.30 -21.42 -5.71
C VAL A 99 -22.22 -22.17 -4.94
N HIS A 100 -21.71 -23.27 -5.49
CA HIS A 100 -20.55 -23.97 -4.95
C HIS A 100 -19.27 -23.43 -5.56
N VAL A 101 -18.37 -22.95 -4.71
CA VAL A 101 -17.04 -22.49 -5.12
C VAL A 101 -15.98 -23.34 -4.44
N LYS A 102 -15.07 -23.92 -5.24
CA LYS A 102 -13.86 -24.62 -4.78
C LYS A 102 -12.65 -23.77 -5.08
N ILE A 103 -11.82 -23.50 -4.08
CA ILE A 103 -10.59 -22.70 -4.25
C ILE A 103 -9.41 -23.49 -3.73
N TYR A 104 -8.40 -23.69 -4.58
CA TYR A 104 -7.20 -24.44 -4.22
C TYR A 104 -5.95 -23.91 -4.94
N GLU A 105 -4.79 -24.17 -4.36
CA GLU A 105 -3.49 -23.82 -4.95
C GLU A 105 -2.92 -25.01 -5.73
N THR A 106 -2.23 -24.71 -6.84
CA THR A 106 -1.52 -25.70 -7.65
C THR A 106 -0.06 -25.31 -7.85
N LYS A 107 0.81 -26.32 -7.91
CA LYS A 107 2.24 -26.16 -8.19
C LYS A 107 2.61 -26.98 -9.44
N PRO A 108 3.44 -26.45 -10.36
CA PRO A 108 4.06 -27.28 -11.37
C PRO A 108 5.18 -28.12 -10.71
N LEU A 109 4.93 -29.41 -10.51
CA LEU A 109 5.98 -30.41 -10.38
C LEU A 109 5.93 -31.25 -11.65
N ASN A 110 6.92 -31.13 -12.52
CA ASN A 110 7.14 -31.99 -13.69
C ASN A 110 5.84 -32.44 -14.39
N SER A 111 5.24 -31.51 -15.15
CA SER A 111 4.28 -31.72 -16.25
C SER A 111 3.02 -32.59 -16.09
N SER A 112 2.68 -33.19 -14.93
CA SER A 112 1.42 -33.96 -14.86
C SER A 112 0.79 -34.22 -13.48
N LEU A 113 1.31 -33.68 -12.37
CA LEU A 113 0.64 -33.79 -11.07
C LEU A 113 0.37 -32.42 -10.42
N LEU A 114 -0.91 -32.08 -10.25
CA LEU A 114 -1.35 -30.94 -9.44
C LEU A 114 -1.42 -31.39 -7.97
N ILE A 115 -0.54 -30.87 -7.12
CA ILE A 115 -0.67 -31.10 -5.67
C ILE A 115 -1.75 -30.15 -5.14
N HIS A 116 -2.93 -30.69 -4.85
CA HIS A 116 -3.99 -29.97 -4.14
C HIS A 116 -3.57 -29.83 -2.68
N THR A 117 -3.41 -28.60 -2.21
CA THR A 117 -2.92 -28.36 -0.84
C THR A 117 -4.05 -28.19 0.15
N GLU A 118 -5.06 -27.36 -0.15
CA GLU A 118 -6.29 -27.18 0.63
C GLU A 118 -7.40 -26.70 -0.32
N THR A 119 -8.64 -27.20 -0.14
CA THR A 119 -9.81 -26.74 -0.90
C THR A 119 -10.75 -26.01 0.04
N LEU A 120 -10.97 -24.71 -0.18
CA LEU A 120 -12.07 -23.99 0.44
C LEU A 120 -13.33 -24.25 -0.40
N VAL A 121 -14.31 -24.95 0.17
CA VAL A 121 -15.63 -25.14 -0.43
C VAL A 121 -16.59 -24.19 0.25
N GLN A 122 -17.20 -23.29 -0.51
CA GLN A 122 -18.17 -22.35 0.02
C GLN A 122 -19.46 -22.41 -0.80
N THR A 123 -20.57 -22.66 -0.10
CA THR A 123 -21.93 -22.61 -0.65
C THR A 123 -22.52 -21.25 -0.30
N VAL A 124 -22.90 -20.46 -1.30
CA VAL A 124 -23.39 -19.09 -1.06
C VAL A 124 -24.77 -18.89 -1.67
N ALA A 125 -25.69 -18.37 -0.87
CA ALA A 125 -27.01 -17.93 -1.29
C ALA A 125 -26.94 -16.63 -2.12
N ALA A 126 -26.96 -16.73 -3.44
CA ALA A 126 -26.93 -15.63 -4.39
C ALA A 126 -28.37 -15.23 -4.79
N ARG A 127 -29.03 -14.45 -3.92
CA ARG A 127 -30.45 -14.10 -4.06
C ARG A 127 -30.81 -13.18 -5.23
N THR A 128 -29.82 -12.55 -5.89
CA THR A 128 -29.87 -11.86 -7.19
C THR A 128 -28.63 -10.96 -7.27
N GLY A 129 -27.74 -11.18 -8.24
CA GLY A 129 -26.59 -10.30 -8.50
C GLY A 129 -25.21 -10.93 -8.34
N ASP A 130 -24.18 -10.09 -8.46
CA ASP A 130 -22.77 -10.45 -8.39
C ASP A 130 -22.41 -11.09 -7.05
N LEU A 131 -21.65 -12.19 -7.09
CA LEU A 131 -21.19 -12.89 -5.91
C LEU A 131 -19.81 -12.36 -5.49
N THR A 132 -19.67 -11.95 -4.23
CA THR A 132 -18.39 -11.53 -3.64
C THR A 132 -18.01 -12.46 -2.48
N LEU A 133 -16.80 -12.99 -2.50
CA LEU A 133 -16.26 -13.96 -1.54
C LEU A 133 -14.98 -13.44 -0.89
N ASP A 134 -14.94 -13.34 0.44
CA ASP A 134 -13.69 -13.05 1.18
C ASP A 134 -12.81 -14.31 1.22
N ILE A 135 -11.71 -14.27 0.48
CA ILE A 135 -10.75 -15.37 0.34
C ILE A 135 -9.35 -15.00 0.85
N ARG A 136 -9.29 -14.01 1.76
CA ARG A 136 -8.05 -13.47 2.32
C ARG A 136 -7.12 -14.54 2.90
N THR A 137 -7.67 -15.56 3.57
CA THR A 137 -6.88 -16.64 4.18
C THR A 137 -6.12 -17.46 3.13
N VAL A 138 -6.80 -17.83 2.04
CA VAL A 138 -6.23 -18.60 0.93
C VAL A 138 -5.22 -17.76 0.14
N VAL A 139 -5.59 -16.52 -0.19
CA VAL A 139 -4.72 -15.58 -0.94
C VAL A 139 -3.48 -15.23 -0.12
N GLY A 140 -3.58 -15.10 1.20
CA GLY A 140 -2.43 -14.82 2.07
C GLY A 140 -1.41 -15.97 2.09
N LYS A 141 -1.88 -17.23 2.13
CA LYS A 141 -1.00 -18.41 2.01
C LYS A 141 -0.33 -18.46 0.63
N TRP A 142 -1.10 -18.27 -0.44
CA TRP A 142 -0.60 -18.27 -1.82
C TRP A 142 0.41 -17.12 -2.09
N SER A 143 0.14 -15.91 -1.58
CA SER A 143 1.04 -14.76 -1.78
C SER A 143 2.39 -14.91 -1.09
N GLY A 144 2.45 -15.65 0.03
CA GLY A 144 3.68 -15.91 0.79
C GLY A 144 4.62 -16.93 0.16
N ARG A 145 4.17 -17.71 -0.83
CA ARG A 145 4.94 -18.79 -1.47
C ARG A 145 5.81 -18.31 -2.64
N SER A 146 6.79 -19.14 -3.03
CA SER A 146 7.73 -18.88 -4.12
C SER A 146 7.05 -18.79 -5.49
N ASP A 147 7.73 -18.17 -6.45
CA ASP A 147 7.20 -17.97 -7.81
C ASP A 147 6.88 -19.31 -8.50
N GLY A 148 5.75 -19.37 -9.21
CA GLY A 148 5.28 -20.56 -9.95
C GLY A 148 3.99 -21.22 -9.42
N HIS A 149 3.46 -20.82 -8.27
CA HIS A 149 2.18 -21.33 -7.76
C HIS A 149 0.99 -20.58 -8.39
N SER A 150 -0.05 -21.31 -8.80
CA SER A 150 -1.28 -20.72 -9.35
C SER A 150 -2.46 -20.96 -8.41
N LEU A 151 -3.30 -19.95 -8.27
CA LEU A 151 -4.55 -20.05 -7.53
C LEU A 151 -5.65 -20.47 -8.50
N VAL A 152 -6.34 -21.58 -8.21
CA VAL A 152 -7.40 -22.13 -9.05
C VAL A 152 -8.74 -21.96 -8.34
N VAL A 153 -9.72 -21.47 -9.07
CA VAL A 153 -11.10 -21.28 -8.62
C VAL A 153 -12.00 -22.08 -9.54
N GLU A 154 -12.77 -23.00 -8.98
CA GLU A 154 -13.81 -23.73 -9.69
C GLU A 154 -15.17 -23.34 -9.15
N VAL A 155 -16.09 -22.94 -10.03
CA VAL A 155 -17.43 -22.49 -9.68
C VAL A 155 -18.46 -23.37 -10.38
N GLU A 156 -19.41 -23.88 -9.62
CA GLU A 156 -20.60 -24.54 -10.15
C GLU A 156 -21.70 -23.52 -10.42
N LEU A 157 -22.20 -23.50 -11.65
CA LEU A 157 -23.29 -22.64 -12.07
C LEU A 157 -24.41 -23.46 -12.71
N ALA A 158 -25.66 -23.12 -12.35
CA ALA A 158 -26.83 -23.55 -13.09
C ALA A 158 -26.91 -22.73 -14.39
N LEU A 159 -27.07 -23.42 -15.52
CA LEU A 159 -27.29 -22.79 -16.81
C LEU A 159 -28.79 -22.67 -17.08
N GLU A 160 -29.22 -21.49 -17.49
CA GLU A 160 -30.56 -21.32 -18.05
C GLU A 160 -30.64 -21.93 -19.45
N GLU A 161 -31.79 -22.53 -19.76
CA GLU A 161 -32.07 -23.19 -21.03
C GLU A 161 -31.82 -22.22 -22.21
N GLY A 162 -30.90 -22.59 -23.11
CA GLY A 162 -30.50 -21.74 -24.25
C GLY A 162 -29.21 -20.92 -24.07
N THR A 163 -28.55 -21.01 -22.91
CA THR A 163 -27.23 -20.40 -22.70
C THR A 163 -26.13 -21.20 -23.42
N ASP A 164 -25.30 -20.52 -24.25
CA ASP A 164 -24.15 -21.17 -24.89
C ASP A 164 -23.10 -21.56 -23.83
N PRO A 165 -22.77 -22.86 -23.67
CA PRO A 165 -21.78 -23.32 -22.68
C PRO A 165 -20.37 -22.77 -22.92
N LYS A 166 -20.09 -22.17 -24.08
CA LYS A 166 -18.84 -21.42 -24.34
C LYS A 166 -18.79 -20.04 -23.69
N ARG A 167 -19.93 -19.49 -23.24
CA ARG A 167 -19.93 -18.23 -22.50
C ARG A 167 -19.39 -18.49 -21.10
N THR A 168 -18.26 -17.87 -20.80
CA THR A 168 -17.57 -18.02 -19.51
C THR A 168 -17.96 -16.88 -18.57
N PRO A 169 -18.19 -17.16 -17.28
CA PRO A 169 -18.50 -16.11 -16.32
C PRO A 169 -17.27 -15.22 -16.09
N GLN A 170 -17.50 -13.93 -15.83
CA GLN A 170 -16.42 -13.02 -15.48
C GLN A 170 -16.04 -13.22 -14.02
N MET A 171 -14.79 -13.57 -13.79
CA MET A 171 -14.21 -13.75 -12.46
C MET A 171 -13.06 -12.77 -12.29
N VAL A 172 -13.02 -12.09 -11.14
CA VAL A 172 -12.02 -11.07 -10.83
C VAL A 172 -11.57 -11.23 -9.38
N LEU A 173 -10.27 -11.18 -9.14
CA LEU A 173 -9.71 -11.21 -7.79
C LEU A 173 -9.16 -9.83 -7.42
N GLU A 174 -9.81 -9.16 -6.48
CA GLU A 174 -9.38 -7.88 -5.92
C GLU A 174 -8.54 -8.10 -4.66
N VAL A 175 -7.36 -7.51 -4.62
CA VAL A 175 -6.40 -7.67 -3.53
C VAL A 175 -5.98 -6.30 -3.03
N ASP A 176 -6.30 -5.99 -1.76
CA ASP A 176 -5.79 -4.80 -1.09
C ASP A 176 -4.59 -5.17 -0.23
N LEU A 177 -3.48 -4.51 -0.52
CA LEU A 177 -2.24 -4.61 0.22
C LEU A 177 -2.02 -3.34 1.04
N VAL A 178 -1.61 -3.53 2.28
CA VAL A 178 -1.35 -2.48 3.26
C VAL A 178 0.07 -2.69 3.79
N GLU A 179 0.88 -1.64 3.81
CA GLU A 179 2.17 -1.71 4.51
C GLU A 179 1.93 -2.08 5.98
N PRO A 180 2.59 -3.12 6.53
CA PRO A 180 2.43 -3.48 7.93
C PRO A 180 2.71 -2.26 8.78
N ARG A 181 1.71 -1.85 9.57
CA ARG A 181 1.96 -0.94 10.69
C ARG A 181 2.92 -1.67 11.60
N SER A 182 4.18 -1.24 11.60
CA SER A 182 5.20 -1.80 12.48
C SER A 182 4.64 -1.85 13.90
N ALA A 183 4.29 -3.06 14.35
CA ALA A 183 3.74 -3.31 15.66
C ALA A 183 4.72 -2.71 16.67
N GLY A 184 4.19 -1.86 17.55
CA GLY A 184 4.93 -0.96 18.42
C GLY A 184 6.26 -1.55 18.88
N ARG A 185 7.32 -1.20 18.16
CA ARG A 185 8.68 -1.35 18.66
C ARG A 185 8.69 -0.42 19.87
N ARG A 186 8.62 -1.01 21.09
CA ARG A 186 8.84 -0.32 22.39
C ARG A 186 9.73 0.86 22.09
N ARG A 187 9.24 2.09 22.28
CA ARG A 187 9.92 3.35 21.93
C ARG A 187 11.43 3.15 22.14
N ARG A 188 12.11 2.70 21.08
CA ARG A 188 13.53 2.88 20.97
C ARG A 188 13.53 4.37 20.76
N THR A 189 13.87 5.12 21.80
CA THR A 189 14.35 6.50 21.71
C THR A 189 14.87 6.64 20.30
N ARG A 190 14.13 7.38 19.43
CA ARG A 190 14.38 7.44 17.97
C ARG A 190 15.88 7.37 17.83
N SER A 191 16.41 6.20 17.46
CA SER A 191 17.85 6.07 17.41
C SER A 191 18.18 7.04 16.31
N ASN A 192 18.84 8.11 16.71
CA ASN A 192 19.47 9.14 15.92
C ASN A 192 20.52 8.51 15.00
N LYS A 193 20.16 7.44 14.30
CA LYS A 193 21.03 6.73 13.37
C LYS A 193 21.14 7.49 12.06
N GLU A 194 20.23 8.43 11.80
CA GLU A 194 20.41 9.48 10.78
C GLU A 194 21.29 10.65 11.27
N ASP A 195 21.58 10.76 12.58
CA ASP A 195 22.55 11.73 13.13
C ASP A 195 23.92 11.09 13.43
N ASN A 196 24.14 9.82 13.05
CA ASN A 196 25.50 9.29 12.96
C ASN A 196 26.12 9.87 11.69
N CYS A 197 26.46 11.16 11.76
CA CYS A 197 27.35 11.77 10.82
C CYS A 197 28.71 11.14 11.08
N ASP A 198 29.11 10.19 10.23
CA ASP A 198 30.50 9.76 10.18
C ASP A 198 31.38 11.02 10.06
N GLU A 199 32.51 11.08 10.76
CA GLU A 199 33.42 12.24 10.77
C GLU A 199 34.00 12.57 9.38
N ASP A 200 33.67 11.76 8.37
CA ASP A 200 34.08 11.82 6.97
C ASP A 200 33.57 13.04 6.17
N GLY A 201 32.84 13.97 6.80
CA GLY A 201 32.38 15.21 6.16
C GLY A 201 31.35 15.00 5.03
N SER A 202 30.66 13.85 5.01
CA SER A 202 29.59 13.54 4.05
C SER A 202 28.26 14.18 4.43
N CYS A 203 27.34 14.29 3.47
CA CYS A 203 26.06 14.99 3.60
C CYS A 203 25.24 14.49 4.81
N CYS A 204 25.13 15.35 5.81
CA CYS A 204 24.51 15.04 7.08
C CYS A 204 23.64 16.19 7.58
N ARG A 205 22.74 15.84 8.48
CA ARG A 205 21.92 16.79 9.21
C ARG A 205 22.72 17.30 10.41
N LYS A 206 22.91 18.62 10.50
CA LYS A 206 23.53 19.30 11.63
C LYS A 206 22.49 20.10 12.40
N SER A 207 22.81 20.49 13.63
CA SER A 207 21.92 21.24 14.51
C SER A 207 22.56 22.51 15.01
N ILE A 208 21.78 23.58 15.12
CA ILE A 208 22.16 24.83 15.77
C ILE A 208 20.96 25.40 16.52
N ASN A 209 21.18 25.97 17.70
CA ASN A 209 20.14 26.68 18.41
C ASN A 209 20.00 28.09 17.83
N VAL A 210 18.81 28.43 17.38
CA VAL A 210 18.49 29.73 16.78
C VAL A 210 17.60 30.50 17.75
N SER A 211 18.01 31.72 18.09
CA SER A 211 17.17 32.68 18.81
C SER A 211 16.38 33.53 17.81
N PHE A 212 15.06 33.68 18.00
CA PHE A 212 14.27 34.57 17.14
C PHE A 212 14.65 36.04 17.32
N LYS A 213 15.22 36.41 18.46
CA LYS A 213 15.78 37.75 18.65
C LYS A 213 17.01 37.98 17.76
N GLU A 214 17.88 36.98 17.63
CA GLU A 214 19.13 37.09 16.85
C GLU A 214 18.86 37.18 15.35
N ILE A 215 17.82 36.51 14.86
CA ILE A 215 17.43 36.58 13.43
C ILE A 215 16.40 37.69 13.12
N GLY A 216 16.09 38.56 14.09
CA GLY A 216 15.17 39.69 13.90
C GLY A 216 13.69 39.30 13.75
N TRP A 217 13.28 38.14 14.29
CA TRP A 217 11.90 37.66 14.25
C TRP A 217 11.13 37.92 15.54
N SER A 218 11.77 38.51 16.56
CA SER A 218 11.13 38.86 17.83
C SER A 218 10.00 39.89 17.70
N ASP A 219 9.93 40.62 16.59
CA ASP A 219 8.92 41.65 16.36
C ASP A 219 7.54 41.05 16.02
N TRP A 220 7.52 39.83 15.48
CA TRP A 220 6.29 39.16 15.09
C TRP A 220 6.09 37.82 15.81
N VAL A 221 7.17 37.09 16.16
CA VAL A 221 7.10 35.85 16.94
C VAL A 221 7.16 36.13 18.44
N VAL A 222 6.11 35.72 19.15
CA VAL A 222 5.98 35.86 20.61
C VAL A 222 6.48 34.62 21.34
N ALA A 223 6.25 33.41 20.81
CA ALA A 223 6.77 32.16 21.37
C ALA A 223 6.93 31.07 20.30
N PRO A 224 7.92 30.16 20.42
CA PRO A 224 8.97 30.13 21.45
C PRO A 224 9.95 31.30 21.26
N THR A 225 10.93 31.50 22.14
CA THR A 225 11.95 32.56 21.97
C THR A 225 13.08 32.15 21.02
N GLY A 226 13.14 30.86 20.70
CA GLY A 226 14.11 30.24 19.83
C GLY A 226 13.79 28.76 19.65
N TYR A 227 14.49 28.10 18.76
CA TYR A 227 14.30 26.69 18.44
C TYR A 227 15.62 26.02 18.05
N ASN A 228 15.68 24.69 18.13
CA ASN A 228 16.79 23.92 17.60
C ASN A 228 16.55 23.73 16.10
N MET A 229 17.27 24.49 15.28
CA MET A 229 17.22 24.42 13.83
C MET A 229 18.13 23.29 13.37
N HIS A 230 17.62 22.48 12.45
CA HIS A 230 18.43 21.51 11.72
C HIS A 230 18.68 22.01 10.31
N PHE A 231 19.87 21.74 9.77
CA PHE A 231 20.26 22.09 8.41
C PHE A 231 21.10 20.97 7.79
N CYS A 232 21.14 20.94 6.45
CA CYS A 232 21.92 19.96 5.71
C CYS A 232 23.27 20.54 5.32
N ASP A 233 24.33 19.81 5.60
CA ASP A 233 25.70 20.23 5.29
C ASP A 233 26.61 19.01 5.10
N GLY A 234 27.67 19.19 4.31
CA GLY A 234 28.64 18.15 3.96
C GLY A 234 28.68 17.84 2.47
N SER A 235 29.68 17.06 2.10
CA SER A 235 29.93 16.64 0.71
C SER A 235 28.97 15.55 0.26
N CYS A 236 28.71 15.46 -1.04
CA CYS A 236 27.92 14.39 -1.65
C CYS A 236 28.82 13.52 -2.54
N PRO A 237 29.47 12.48 -1.97
CA PRO A 237 30.21 11.50 -2.76
C PRO A 237 29.34 10.81 -3.81
N HIS A 238 30.00 10.17 -4.78
CA HIS A 238 29.31 9.45 -5.85
C HIS A 238 28.28 8.46 -5.31
N ASN A 239 27.03 8.58 -5.77
CA ASN A 239 25.88 7.77 -5.34
C ASN A 239 25.54 7.84 -3.83
N TYR A 240 25.99 8.87 -3.11
CA TYR A 240 25.62 9.07 -1.71
C TYR A 240 24.22 9.70 -1.60
N LYS A 241 23.28 9.02 -0.93
CA LYS A 241 21.90 9.47 -0.65
C LYS A 241 21.23 10.25 -1.82
N PRO A 242 21.10 9.70 -3.04
CA PRO A 242 20.55 10.45 -4.17
C PRO A 242 19.07 10.78 -3.96
N ALA A 243 18.68 12.02 -4.29
CA ALA A 243 17.30 12.50 -4.21
C ALA A 243 16.35 11.79 -5.18
N SER A 244 16.87 11.37 -6.32
CA SER A 244 16.13 10.73 -7.41
C SER A 244 17.09 9.98 -8.34
N MET A 245 16.54 9.25 -9.30
CA MET A 245 17.33 8.64 -10.38
C MET A 245 18.06 9.71 -11.23
N HIS A 246 17.47 10.89 -11.40
CA HIS A 246 18.14 12.01 -12.08
C HIS A 246 19.36 12.50 -11.28
N ALA A 247 19.23 12.64 -9.95
CA ALA A 247 20.35 13.00 -9.08
C ALA A 247 21.46 11.95 -9.11
N GLN A 248 21.09 10.66 -9.17
CA GLN A 248 22.04 9.56 -9.32
C GLN A 248 22.80 9.64 -10.67
N ALA A 249 22.09 9.87 -11.77
CA ALA A 249 22.71 10.03 -13.09
C ALA A 249 23.64 11.25 -13.16
N LYS A 250 23.22 12.39 -12.59
CA LYS A 250 24.05 13.60 -12.47
C LYS A 250 25.32 13.34 -11.64
N SER A 251 25.17 12.68 -10.49
CA SER A 251 26.31 12.28 -9.64
C SER A 251 27.31 11.40 -10.41
N ARG A 252 26.80 10.43 -11.20
CA ARG A 252 27.61 9.59 -12.07
C ARG A 252 28.33 10.38 -13.16
N LEU A 253 27.63 11.29 -13.83
CA LEU A 253 28.19 12.12 -14.90
C LEU A 253 29.30 13.04 -14.39
N HIS A 254 29.10 13.66 -13.22
CA HIS A 254 30.12 14.47 -12.56
C HIS A 254 31.35 13.63 -12.17
N HIS A 255 31.14 12.40 -11.71
CA HIS A 255 32.24 11.51 -11.31
C HIS A 255 33.09 11.03 -12.50
N ILE A 256 32.45 10.73 -13.64
CA ILE A 256 33.16 10.31 -14.87
C ILE A 256 33.87 11.49 -15.52
N ASN A 257 33.22 12.66 -15.58
CA ASN A 257 33.75 13.84 -16.24
C ASN A 257 33.69 15.05 -15.30
N LYS A 258 34.75 15.20 -14.49
CA LYS A 258 34.94 16.28 -13.52
C LYS A 258 34.96 17.63 -14.25
N GLY A 259 33.78 18.26 -14.38
CA GLY A 259 33.62 19.57 -15.01
C GLY A 259 32.47 19.66 -16.03
N ALA A 260 31.99 18.53 -16.55
CA ALA A 260 30.84 18.55 -17.48
C ALA A 260 29.51 18.82 -16.77
N THR A 261 29.40 18.44 -15.49
CA THR A 261 28.24 18.75 -14.65
C THR A 261 28.69 19.17 -13.26
N PRO A 262 27.94 20.04 -12.58
CA PRO A 262 28.18 20.36 -11.17
C PRO A 262 28.03 19.14 -10.27
N HIS A 263 28.77 19.14 -9.15
CA HIS A 263 28.58 18.14 -8.09
C HIS A 263 27.17 18.23 -7.50
N SER A 264 26.72 17.15 -6.85
CA SER A 264 25.47 17.15 -6.10
C SER A 264 25.62 17.96 -4.81
N CYS A 265 24.59 18.71 -4.45
CA CYS A 265 24.54 19.51 -3.22
C CYS A 265 23.80 18.74 -2.11
N CYS A 266 24.22 18.91 -0.87
CA CYS A 266 23.51 18.39 0.30
C CYS A 266 22.34 19.32 0.65
N VAL A 267 21.10 18.84 0.49
CA VAL A 267 19.90 19.67 0.66
C VAL A 267 18.83 18.97 1.52
N PRO A 268 17.89 19.73 2.12
CA PRO A 268 16.79 19.15 2.89
C PRO A 268 15.87 18.28 2.04
N ALA A 269 15.59 17.07 2.53
CA ALA A 269 14.69 16.11 1.93
C ALA A 269 13.30 16.08 2.60
N ALA A 270 13.23 16.48 3.86
CA ALA A 270 12.01 16.56 4.64
C ALA A 270 12.17 17.53 5.81
N TYR A 271 11.03 17.98 6.34
CA TYR A 271 10.95 18.91 7.46
C TYR A 271 10.06 18.37 8.59
N GLU A 272 10.22 18.91 9.79
CA GLU A 272 9.38 18.70 10.96
C GLU A 272 8.63 20.01 11.28
N PRO A 273 7.33 19.93 11.60
CA PRO A 273 6.53 21.13 11.85
C PRO A 273 6.83 21.76 13.21
N VAL A 274 6.78 23.09 13.27
CA VAL A 274 6.90 23.89 14.49
C VAL A 274 5.71 24.82 14.63
N ILE A 275 5.11 24.86 15.81
CA ILE A 275 4.06 25.86 16.10
C ILE A 275 4.72 27.12 16.61
N LEU A 276 4.41 28.24 15.95
CA LEU A 276 4.77 29.58 16.39
C LEU A 276 3.53 30.31 16.89
N MET A 277 3.69 31.02 18.00
CA MET A 277 2.73 31.99 18.50
C MET A 277 3.17 33.36 18.00
N HIS A 278 2.36 33.99 17.15
CA HIS A 278 2.72 35.25 16.48
C HIS A 278 1.52 36.18 16.32
N TYR A 279 1.78 37.45 16.03
CA TYR A 279 0.73 38.39 15.62
C TYR A 279 0.45 38.25 14.12
N ASP A 280 -0.82 38.33 13.72
CA ASP A 280 -1.20 38.45 12.32
C ASP A 280 -1.19 39.92 11.85
N SER A 281 -1.51 40.15 10.57
CA SER A 281 -1.55 41.48 9.96
C SER A 281 -2.55 42.45 10.63
N TRP A 282 -3.49 41.95 11.43
CA TRP A 282 -4.45 42.75 12.19
C TRP A 282 -4.07 42.90 13.67
N GLY A 283 -2.85 42.47 14.05
CA GLY A 283 -2.38 42.52 15.42
C GLY A 283 -3.03 41.49 16.35
N LYS A 284 -3.71 40.48 15.79
CA LYS A 284 -4.32 39.40 16.59
C LYS A 284 -3.33 38.28 16.81
N LEU A 285 -3.23 37.82 18.06
CA LEU A 285 -2.38 36.70 18.43
C LEU A 285 -2.94 35.38 17.87
N LYS A 286 -2.11 34.63 17.16
CA LYS A 286 -2.44 33.32 16.56
C LYS A 286 -1.36 32.28 16.85
N LEU A 287 -1.78 31.02 16.85
CA LEU A 287 -0.91 29.84 16.90
C LEU A 287 -0.98 29.17 15.54
N THR A 288 0.15 29.12 14.83
CA THR A 288 0.22 28.65 13.45
C THR A 288 1.29 27.57 13.32
N PRO A 289 1.00 26.41 12.69
CA PRO A 289 2.01 25.42 12.36
C PRO A 289 2.80 25.85 11.11
N PHE A 290 4.12 25.83 11.22
CA PHE A 290 5.08 26.05 10.14
C PHE A 290 5.74 24.71 9.82
N ASN A 291 5.45 24.15 8.64
CA ASN A 291 5.80 22.77 8.29
C ASN A 291 7.23 22.61 7.71
N ASP A 292 7.94 23.72 7.51
CA ASP A 292 9.18 23.86 6.75
C ASP A 292 10.29 24.54 7.56
N LEU A 293 10.17 24.57 8.90
CA LEU A 293 11.10 25.31 9.77
C LEU A 293 12.26 24.46 10.30
N ILE A 294 12.06 23.16 10.53
CA ILE A 294 13.11 22.26 11.05
C ILE A 294 13.37 21.17 10.03
N VAL A 295 14.61 21.02 9.55
CA VAL A 295 14.97 19.90 8.67
C VAL A 295 14.94 18.58 9.43
N SER A 296 14.25 17.59 8.87
CA SER A 296 14.19 16.24 9.46
C SER A 296 15.09 15.24 8.73
N LYS A 297 15.35 15.44 7.43
CA LYS A 297 16.19 14.56 6.60
C LYS A 297 16.97 15.34 5.55
N CYS A 298 18.12 14.81 5.13
CA CYS A 298 18.96 15.35 4.07
C CYS A 298 19.19 14.33 2.94
N HIS A 299 19.38 14.82 1.72
CA HIS A 299 19.76 14.03 0.55
C HIS A 299 20.67 14.83 -0.40
N CYS A 300 21.18 14.19 -1.45
CA CYS A 300 22.05 14.78 -2.45
C CYS A 300 21.31 14.96 -3.79
N ALA A 301 21.36 16.18 -4.36
CA ALA A 301 20.67 16.55 -5.61
C ALA A 301 21.57 17.35 -6.58
#